data_AF-W8ABF7-F1
#
_entry.id   AF-W8ABF7-F1
#
_cell.length_a   1.000
_cell.length_b   1.000
_cell.length_c   1.000
_cell.angle_alpha   90.00
_cell.angle_beta   90.00
_cell.angle_gamma   90.00
#
_symmetry.space_group_name_H-M   'P 1'
#
loop_
_entity.id
_entity.type
_entity.pdbx_description
1 polymer ?
#
loop_
_entity_poly.entity_id
_entity_poly.type
_entity_poly.pdbx_seq_one_letter_code
_entity_poly.pdbx_strand_id
1 'polypeptide(L)'
;MKEMRTRKNAGNLAFSITLDSMENTTLDFVAPDETTFHYWTDGINALLGQEMTSKQKKEDFDTLLSMEIKLRLLDTEGVDISKDPPPIPEDPENYDFCFES
;
A
#
# COMPACT_ATOMS: atom_id res chain seq x y z
N MET A 1 33.27 -29.97 -4.57
CA MET A 1 32.01 -30.45 -5.14
C MET A 1 31.09 -29.24 -5.26
N LYS A 2 30.83 -28.78 -6.49
CA LYS A 2 30.11 -27.52 -6.76
C LYS A 2 28.61 -27.83 -6.63
N GLU A 3 28.00 -27.42 -5.53
CA GLU A 3 26.55 -27.49 -5.33
C GLU A 3 25.85 -26.66 -6.41
N MET A 4 25.39 -27.34 -7.45
CA MET A 4 24.64 -26.78 -8.55
C MET A 4 23.21 -26.56 -8.05
N ARG A 5 23.00 -25.49 -7.26
CA ARG A 5 21.65 -25.12 -6.81
C ARG A 5 20.78 -24.86 -8.04
N THR A 6 19.72 -25.64 -8.13
CA THR A 6 18.69 -25.68 -9.17
C THR A 6 18.24 -24.26 -9.57
N ARG A 7 18.81 -23.73 -10.67
CA ARG A 7 18.45 -22.45 -11.31
C ARG A 7 17.12 -22.58 -12.08
N LYS A 8 16.00 -22.85 -11.41
CA LYS A 8 14.69 -22.91 -12.08
C LYS A 8 13.79 -21.69 -11.91
N ASN A 9 14.05 -20.78 -10.96
CA ASN A 9 13.20 -19.59 -10.73
C ASN A 9 13.96 -18.24 -10.66
N ALA A 10 15.26 -18.20 -10.98
CA ALA A 10 16.06 -16.98 -10.84
C ALA A 10 15.57 -15.79 -11.69
N GLY A 11 14.84 -16.05 -12.79
CA GLY A 11 14.29 -14.99 -13.64
C GLY A 11 13.19 -14.16 -12.96
N ASN A 12 12.47 -14.71 -11.99
CA ASN A 12 11.36 -14.00 -11.34
C ASN A 12 11.82 -13.01 -10.26
N LEU A 13 13.11 -13.02 -9.91
CA LEU A 13 13.71 -12.15 -8.90
C LEU A 13 14.75 -11.18 -9.50
N ALA A 14 14.92 -11.22 -10.83
CA ALA A 14 15.86 -10.37 -11.53
C ALA A 14 15.18 -9.05 -11.94
N PHE A 15 15.88 -7.94 -11.78
CA PHE A 15 15.46 -6.63 -12.27
C PHE A 15 16.68 -5.81 -12.68
N SER A 16 16.47 -4.85 -13.58
CA SER A 16 17.53 -3.96 -14.06
C SER A 16 17.12 -2.51 -13.89
N ILE A 17 18.07 -1.67 -13.52
CA ILE A 17 17.89 -0.22 -13.45
C ILE A 17 18.62 0.39 -14.65
N THR A 18 17.86 1.03 -15.53
CA THR A 18 18.38 1.77 -16.69
C THR A 18 18.57 3.22 -16.31
N LEU A 19 19.79 3.74 -16.40
CA LEU A 19 20.06 5.17 -16.20
C LEU A 19 19.88 5.91 -17.53
N ASP A 20 19.18 7.04 -17.49
CA ASP A 20 18.89 7.88 -18.67
C ASP A 20 20.13 8.64 -19.21
N SER A 21 21.33 8.30 -18.72
CA SER A 21 22.57 8.94 -19.18
C SER A 21 22.97 8.41 -20.56
N MET A 22 23.72 9.24 -21.31
CA MET A 22 24.14 9.05 -22.70
C MET A 22 24.82 7.70 -23.03
N GLU A 23 25.19 6.88 -22.05
CA GLU A 23 25.89 5.62 -22.23
C GLU A 23 25.03 4.34 -22.09
N ASN A 24 23.70 4.43 -21.92
CA ASN A 24 22.82 3.25 -21.79
C ASN A 24 23.34 2.21 -20.79
N THR A 25 23.86 2.67 -19.65
CA THR A 25 24.37 1.78 -18.62
C THR A 25 23.21 1.19 -17.83
N THR A 26 23.12 -0.14 -17.84
CA THR A 26 22.15 -0.89 -17.04
C THR A 26 22.84 -1.49 -15.83
N LEU A 27 22.16 -1.46 -14.70
CA LEU A 27 22.58 -2.15 -13.49
C LEU A 27 21.65 -3.31 -13.22
N ASP A 28 22.17 -4.53 -13.39
CA ASP A 28 21.39 -5.76 -13.29
C ASP A 28 21.52 -6.37 -11.89
N PHE A 29 20.38 -6.70 -11.29
CA PHE A 29 20.28 -7.26 -9.96
C PHE A 29 19.50 -8.58 -9.96
N VAL A 30 19.81 -9.44 -8.99
CA VAL A 30 19.00 -10.61 -8.66
C VAL A 30 18.75 -10.55 -7.16
N ALA A 31 17.49 -10.35 -6.77
CA ALA A 31 17.11 -10.32 -5.38
C ALA A 31 17.29 -11.71 -4.72
N PRO A 32 17.65 -11.76 -3.43
CA PRO A 32 17.82 -13.02 -2.69
C PRO A 32 16.50 -13.76 -2.45
N ASP A 33 15.38 -13.03 -2.38
CA ASP A 33 14.04 -13.53 -2.11
C ASP A 33 12.98 -12.58 -2.69
N GLU A 34 11.73 -13.05 -2.71
CA GLU A 34 10.57 -12.34 -3.28
C GLU A 34 10.22 -11.06 -2.50
N THR A 35 10.34 -11.07 -1.17
CA THR A 35 10.08 -9.89 -0.33
C THR A 35 11.07 -8.76 -0.64
N THR A 36 12.35 -9.09 -0.73
CA THR A 36 13.41 -8.15 -1.10
C THR A 36 13.19 -7.62 -2.51
N PHE A 37 12.80 -8.48 -3.45
CA PHE A 37 12.44 -8.05 -4.81
C PHE A 37 11.29 -7.03 -4.81
N HIS A 38 10.24 -7.29 -4.05
CA HIS A 38 9.11 -6.38 -3.90
C HIS A 38 9.52 -5.03 -3.30
N TYR A 39 10.33 -5.02 -2.24
CA TYR A 39 10.82 -3.78 -1.63
C TYR A 39 11.69 -2.95 -2.57
N TRP A 40 12.55 -3.58 -3.37
CA TRP A 40 13.35 -2.87 -4.36
C TRP A 40 12.49 -2.25 -5.45
N THR A 41 11.61 -3.04 -6.06
CA THR A 41 10.76 -2.58 -7.17
C THR A 41 9.78 -1.49 -6.73
N ASP A 42 9.10 -1.66 -5.61
CA ASP A 42 8.21 -0.63 -5.05
C ASP A 42 8.97 0.60 -4.57
N GLY A 43 10.13 0.43 -3.92
CA GLY A 43 10.96 1.53 -3.46
C GLY A 43 11.46 2.40 -4.62
N ILE A 44 11.91 1.77 -5.72
CA ILE A 44 12.31 2.49 -6.93
C ILE A 44 11.10 3.18 -7.57
N ASN A 45 9.95 2.51 -7.69
CA ASN A 45 8.73 3.14 -8.21
C ASN A 45 8.34 4.36 -7.38
N ALA A 46 8.39 4.27 -6.05
CA ALA A 46 8.09 5.39 -5.16
C ALA A 46 9.05 6.58 -5.37
N LEU A 47 10.36 6.32 -5.54
CA LEU A 47 11.34 7.36 -5.84
C LEU A 47 11.10 8.03 -7.20
N LEU A 48 10.56 7.29 -8.17
CA LEU A 48 10.16 7.80 -9.49
C LEU A 48 8.76 8.44 -9.48
N GLY A 49 8.05 8.47 -8.35
CA GLY A 49 6.68 8.96 -8.25
C GLY A 49 5.65 8.04 -8.94
N GLN A 50 6.01 6.80 -9.20
CA GLN A 50 5.17 5.76 -9.78
C GLN A 50 4.45 4.95 -8.70
N GLU A 51 3.39 4.26 -9.08
CA GLU A 51 2.64 3.41 -8.17
C GLU A 51 3.46 2.18 -7.74
N MET A 52 3.40 1.85 -6.45
CA MET A 52 3.89 0.59 -5.90
C MET A 52 2.90 -0.52 -6.23
N THR A 53 3.34 -1.55 -6.94
CA THR A 53 2.46 -2.58 -7.53
C THR A 53 2.67 -3.97 -6.93
N SER A 54 3.62 -4.14 -6.00
CA SER A 54 3.92 -5.46 -5.46
C SER A 54 2.79 -6.04 -4.61
N LYS A 55 2.81 -7.37 -4.47
CA LYS A 55 1.94 -8.10 -3.54
C LYS A 55 2.20 -7.70 -2.09
N GLN A 56 3.47 -7.47 -1.73
CA GLN A 56 3.86 -7.08 -0.37
C GLN A 56 3.23 -5.74 0.02
N LYS A 57 3.30 -4.72 -0.87
CA LYS A 57 2.64 -3.43 -0.62
C LYS A 57 1.15 -3.58 -0.39
N LYS A 58 0.47 -4.43 -1.17
CA LYS A 58 -0.97 -4.65 -1.01
C LYS A 58 -1.29 -5.28 0.36
N GLU A 59 -0.56 -6.32 0.74
CA GLU A 59 -0.76 -7.01 2.02
C GLU A 59 -0.49 -6.09 3.22
N ASP A 60 0.59 -5.30 3.16
CA ASP A 60 0.92 -4.33 4.20
C ASP A 60 -0.16 -3.23 4.28
N PHE A 61 -0.60 -2.71 3.13
CA PHE A 61 -1.66 -1.71 3.06
C PHE A 61 -2.97 -2.22 3.64
N ASP A 62 -3.41 -3.41 3.25
CA ASP A 62 -4.65 -4.02 3.73
C ASP A 62 -4.59 -4.25 5.25
N THR A 63 -3.44 -4.65 5.77
CA THR A 63 -3.21 -4.86 7.21
C THR A 63 -3.33 -3.55 7.99
N LEU A 64 -2.62 -2.51 7.54
CA LEU A 64 -2.64 -1.19 8.17
C LEU A 64 -4.03 -0.54 8.10
N LEU A 65 -4.67 -0.61 6.92
CA LEU A 65 -6.00 -0.06 6.72
C LEU A 65 -7.04 -0.78 7.56
N SER A 66 -6.96 -2.12 7.66
CA SER A 66 -7.88 -2.89 8.52
C SER A 66 -7.76 -2.47 9.98
N MET A 67 -6.54 -2.24 10.47
CA MET A 67 -6.32 -1.76 11.83
C MET A 67 -6.92 -0.36 12.03
N GLU A 68 -6.65 0.58 11.13
CA GLU A 68 -7.20 1.95 11.22
C GLU A 68 -8.72 1.96 11.20
N ILE A 69 -9.35 1.21 10.28
CA ILE A 69 -10.82 1.10 10.21
C ILE A 69 -11.38 0.54 11.53
N LYS A 70 -10.77 -0.51 12.08
CA LYS A 70 -11.20 -1.08 13.37
C LYS A 70 -11.13 -0.06 14.50
N LEU A 71 -10.07 0.76 14.55
CA LEU A 71 -9.94 1.81 15.55
C LEU A 71 -11.04 2.87 15.42
N ARG A 72 -11.39 3.26 14.20
CA ARG A 72 -12.50 4.22 13.95
C ARG A 72 -13.88 3.65 14.30
N LEU A 73 -14.04 2.34 14.21
CA LEU A 73 -15.32 1.66 14.50
C LEU A 73 -15.50 1.33 15.99
N LEU A 74 -14.51 1.60 16.86
CA LEU A 74 -14.64 1.37 18.30
C LEU A 74 -15.83 2.11 18.91
N ASP A 75 -16.07 3.35 18.51
CA ASP A 75 -17.20 4.16 19.01
C ASP A 75 -18.58 3.63 18.56
N THR A 76 -18.59 2.78 17.55
CA THR A 76 -19.80 2.18 16.98
C THR A 76 -19.97 0.71 17.34
N GLU A 77 -19.18 0.20 18.30
CA GLU A 77 -19.26 -1.20 18.72
C GLU A 77 -20.65 -1.52 19.30
N GLY A 78 -21.29 -2.56 18.76
CA GLY A 78 -22.64 -2.98 19.16
C GLY A 78 -23.79 -2.17 18.54
N VAL A 79 -23.49 -1.19 17.68
CA VAL A 79 -24.49 -0.45 16.91
C VAL A 79 -24.69 -1.12 15.54
N ASP A 80 -25.93 -1.25 15.09
CA ASP A 80 -26.22 -1.70 13.72
C ASP A 80 -25.89 -0.57 12.73
N ILE A 81 -24.86 -0.79 11.91
CA ILE A 81 -24.41 0.19 10.93
C ILE A 81 -25.26 0.02 9.66
N SER A 82 -26.20 0.95 9.44
CA SER A 82 -26.94 1.04 8.18
C SER A 82 -25.98 1.16 7.00
N LYS A 83 -26.29 0.45 5.90
CA LYS A 83 -25.52 0.56 4.65
C LYS A 83 -25.74 1.88 3.94
N ASP A 84 -26.95 2.40 4.05
CA ASP A 84 -27.33 3.67 3.47
C ASP A 84 -27.08 4.79 4.47
N PRO A 85 -26.44 5.91 4.06
CA PRO A 85 -26.24 7.05 4.93
C PRO A 85 -27.62 7.63 5.31
N PRO A 86 -27.82 8.03 6.58
CA PRO A 86 -29.06 8.68 6.99
C PRO A 86 -29.27 9.98 6.20
N PRO A 87 -30.52 10.37 5.90
CA PRO A 87 -30.80 11.63 5.24
C PRO A 87 -30.31 12.79 6.10
N ILE A 88 -29.67 13.78 5.45
CA ILE A 88 -29.27 15.01 6.13
C ILE A 88 -30.54 15.84 6.36
N PRO A 89 -30.85 16.25 7.60
CA PRO A 89 -32.00 17.09 7.88
C PRO A 89 -31.82 18.49 7.27
N GLU A 90 -32.94 19.20 7.06
CA GLU A 90 -32.89 20.62 6.69
C GLU A 90 -32.29 21.46 7.81
N ASP A 91 -31.75 22.62 7.46
CA ASP A 91 -31.16 23.53 8.43
C ASP A 91 -32.23 23.97 9.47
N PRO A 92 -31.84 24.13 10.75
CA PRO A 92 -32.75 24.64 11.77
C PRO A 92 -33.30 26.03 11.43
N GLU A 93 -34.52 26.33 11.86
CA GLU A 93 -35.17 27.63 11.63
C GLU A 93 -34.42 28.82 12.27
N ASN A 94 -33.63 28.55 13.32
CA ASN A 94 -32.83 29.52 14.04
C ASN A 94 -31.57 28.88 14.65
N TYR A 95 -30.63 29.71 15.08
CA TYR A 95 -29.37 29.30 15.72
C TYR A 95 -29.32 29.68 17.21
N ASP A 96 -30.48 29.73 17.88
CA ASP A 96 -30.57 30.02 19.31
C ASP A 96 -30.21 28.74 20.11
N PHE A 97 -28.92 28.45 20.22
CA PHE A 97 -28.42 27.22 20.84
C PHE A 97 -28.74 27.16 22.34
N CYS A 98 -29.13 25.97 22.83
CA CYS A 98 -29.46 25.75 24.24
C CYS A 98 -28.25 25.85 25.20
N PHE A 99 -27.03 25.78 24.67
CA PHE A 99 -25.79 25.81 25.45
C PHE A 99 -24.78 26.76 24.80
N GLU A 100 -24.02 27.50 25.62
CA GLU A 100 -22.84 28.21 25.15
C GLU A 100 -21.72 27.19 24.88
N SER A 101 -21.03 27.39 23.76
CA SER A 101 -19.96 26.53 23.24
C SER A 101 -18.66 26.58 24.02
#